data_AF-X1JD94-F1
#
_entry.id   AF-X1JD94-F1
#
_cell.length_a   1.000
_cell.length_b   1.000
_cell.length_c   1.000
_cell.angle_alpha   90.00
_cell.angle_beta   90.00
_cell.angle_gamma   90.00
#
_symmetry.space_group_name_H-M   'P 1'
#
loop_
_entity.id
_entity.type
_entity.pdbx_description
1 polymer ?
#
loop_
_entity_poly.entity_id
_entity_poly.type
_entity_poly.pdbx_seq_one_letter_code
_entity_poly.pdbx_strand_id
1 'polypeptide(L)' 'MSAEEVIDHILDVMADYSLRSTANIDTLIRAISDAAESEDVDGREDSDSDDY' A
#
# COMPACT_ATOMS: atom_id res chain seq x y z
N MET A 1 9.86 8.21 -2.08
CA MET A 1 9.46 7.01 -2.83
C MET A 1 7.95 6.95 -2.79
N SER A 2 7.30 7.11 -3.94
CA SER A 2 5.88 6.84 -4.10
C SER A 2 5.62 5.33 -4.06
N ALA A 3 4.38 4.94 -3.86
CA ALA A 3 3.99 3.53 -3.93
C ALA A 3 4.29 2.91 -5.30
N GLU A 4 4.13 3.68 -6.39
CA GLU A 4 4.52 3.25 -7.74
C GLU A 4 6.03 2.97 -7.82
N GLU A 5 6.88 3.86 -7.30
CA GLU A 5 8.34 3.66 -7.29
C GLU A 5 8.75 2.41 -6.49
N VAL A 6 8.02 2.10 -5.40
CA VAL A 6 8.27 0.89 -4.59
C VAL A 6 7.82 -0.37 -5.32
N ILE A 7 6.65 -0.34 -5.96
CA ILE A 7 6.13 -1.48 -6.73
C ILE A 7 7.05 -1.78 -7.92
N ASP A 8 7.47 -0.76 -8.67
CA ASP A 8 8.40 -0.91 -9.78
C ASP A 8 9.73 -1.51 -9.31
N HIS A 9 10.26 -1.06 -8.17
CA HIS A 9 11.48 -1.64 -7.62
C HIS A 9 11.33 -3.13 -7.26
N ILE A 10 10.17 -3.54 -6.72
CA ILE A 10 9.89 -4.94 -6.43
C ILE A 10 9.87 -5.77 -7.73
N LEU A 11 9.22 -5.26 -8.78
CA LEU A 11 9.12 -5.93 -10.08
C LEU A 11 10.48 -6.06 -10.75
N ASP A 12 11.32 -5.03 -10.69
CA ASP A 12 12.70 -5.05 -11.22
C ASP A 12 13.56 -6.10 -10.52
N VAL A 13 13.54 -6.16 -9.18
CA VAL A 13 14.27 -7.19 -8.43
C VAL A 13 13.77 -8.58 -8.79
N MET A 14 12.46 -8.77 -8.95
CA MET A 14 11.93 -10.06 -9.38
C MET A 14 12.40 -10.45 -10.78
N ALA A 15 12.48 -9.49 -11.70
CA ALA A 15 12.99 -9.73 -13.05
C ALA A 15 14.48 -10.10 -13.03
N ASP A 16 15.30 -9.37 -12.28
CA ASP A 16 16.75 -9.60 -12.15
C ASP A 16 17.08 -11.02 -11.66
N TYR A 17 16.26 -11.54 -10.76
CA TYR A 17 16.44 -12.89 -10.20
C TYR A 17 15.53 -13.95 -10.85
N SER A 18 14.81 -13.61 -11.93
CA SER A 18 13.85 -14.51 -12.60
C SER A 18 12.84 -15.15 -11.64
N LEU A 19 12.45 -14.40 -10.60
CA LEU A 19 11.49 -14.84 -9.60
C LEU A 19 10.08 -14.82 -10.20
N ARG A 20 9.31 -15.87 -9.94
CA ARG A 20 7.89 -15.89 -10.29
C ARG A 20 7.09 -15.15 -9.23
N SER A 21 6.05 -14.44 -9.68
CA SER A 21 5.06 -13.92 -8.73
C SER A 21 4.41 -15.09 -7.99
N THR A 22 4.20 -14.86 -6.69
CA THR A 22 3.52 -15.77 -5.79
C THR A 22 2.39 -15.02 -5.14
N ALA A 23 1.40 -15.74 -4.62
CA ALA A 23 0.24 -15.13 -3.94
C ALA A 23 0.65 -14.13 -2.84
N ASN A 24 1.78 -14.37 -2.15
CA ASN A 24 2.28 -13.47 -1.11
C ASN A 24 2.82 -12.16 -1.70
N ILE A 25 3.50 -12.22 -2.85
CA ILE A 25 4.03 -11.04 -3.54
C ILE A 25 2.88 -10.23 -4.15
N ASP A 26 1.90 -10.90 -4.76
CA ASP A 26 0.70 -10.23 -5.28
C ASP A 26 -0.07 -9.53 -4.16
N THR A 27 -0.16 -10.16 -2.98
CA THR A 27 -0.77 -9.57 -1.78
C THR A 27 0.01 -8.36 -1.28
N LEU A 28 1.34 -8.42 -1.31
CA LEU A 28 2.20 -7.30 -0.91
C LEU A 28 2.02 -6.09 -1.85
N ILE A 29 2.07 -6.29 -3.17
CA ILE A 29 1.87 -5.23 -4.17
C ILE A 29 0.51 -4.55 -3.94
N ARG A 30 -0.55 -5.35 -3.74
CA ARG A 30 -1.89 -4.83 -3.47
C ARG A 30 -1.97 -4.03 -2.18
N ALA A 31 -1.37 -4.50 -1.09
CA ALA A 31 -1.36 -3.76 0.17
C ALA A 31 -0.63 -2.41 0.06
N ILE A 32 0.43 -2.35 -0.75
CA ILE A 32 1.17 -1.10 -1.01
C ILE A 32 0.28 -0.12 -1.81
N SER A 33 -0.43 -0.60 -2.84
CA SER A 33 -1.40 0.21 -3.58
C SER A 33 -2.53 0.72 -2.69
N ASP A 34 -3.17 -0.17 -1.92
CA ASP A 34 -4.27 0.17 -1.03
C ASP A 34 -3.85 1.20 0.05
N ALA A 35 -2.63 1.10 0.58
CA ALA A 35 -2.09 2.05 1.54
C ALA A 35 -1.86 3.44 0.93
N ALA A 36 -1.41 3.50 -0.33
CA ALA A 36 -1.22 4.74 -1.06
C ALA A 36 -2.54 5.45 -1.37
N GLU A 37 -3.60 4.68 -1.60
CA GLU A 37 -4.96 5.20 -1.81
C GLU A 37 -5.66 5.58 -0.48
N SER A 38 -5.22 5.02 0.65
CA SER A 38 -5.82 5.23 1.97
C SER A 38 -5.24 6.43 2.74
N GLU A 39 -4.22 7.11 2.25
CA GLU A 39 -3.63 8.30 2.90
C GLU A 39 -4.57 9.53 2.91
N ASP A 40 -5.77 9.44 2.32
CA ASP A 40 -6.81 10.49 2.27
C ASP A 40 -7.89 10.41 3.40
N VAL A 41 -7.71 9.59 4.45
CA VAL A 41 -8.77 9.37 5.48
C VAL A 41 -8.37 9.70 6.93
N ASP A 42 -7.29 10.44 7.17
CA ASP A 42 -6.99 11.02 8.51
C ASP A 42 -7.79 12.33 8.75
N GLY A 43 -9.12 12.24 8.60
CA GLY A 43 -10.04 13.38 8.66
C GLY A 43 -11.35 13.08 9.39
N ARG A 44 -11.34 12.22 10.41
CA ARG A 44 -12.46 12.12 11.35
C ARG A 44 -11.97 12.51 12.74
N GLU A 45 -12.02 13.81 12.99
CA GLU A 45 -12.13 14.38 14.33
C GLU A 45 -13.20 13.62 15.10
N ASP A 46 -12.78 12.91 16.15
CA ASP A 46 -13.63 12.50 17.27
C ASP A 46 -14.27 13.77 17.86
N SER A 47 -15.41 14.19 17.29
CA SER A 47 -16.32 15.12 17.94
C SER A 47 -17.02 14.36 19.08
N ASP A 48 -16.32 14.27 20.21
CA ASP A 48 -16.93 14.09 21.52
C ASP A 48 -17.97 15.21 21.69
N SER A 49 -19.23 14.91 21.43
CA SER A 49 -20.35 15.76 21.85
C SER A 49 -21.16 14.97 22.87
N ASP A 50 -20.66 15.03 24.10
CA ASP A 50 -21.39 14.77 25.33
C ASP A 50 -22.57 15.78 25.38
N ASP A 51 -23.80 15.30 25.15
CA ASP A 51 -25.02 16.09 25.34
C ASP A 51 -25.88 15.42 26.43
N TYR A 52 -26.02 16.16 27.53
CA TYR A 52 -26.64 15.81 28.81
C TYR A 52 -28.17 15.70 28.78
#